data_AF-A0A7S4KMY4-F1
#
_entry.id   AF-A0A7S4KMY4-F1
#
_cell.length_a   1.000
_cell.length_b   1.000
_cell.length_c   1.000
_cell.angle_alpha   90.00
_cell.angle_beta   90.00
_cell.angle_gamma   90.00
#
_symmetry.space_group_name_H-M   'P 1'
#
loop_
_entity.id
_entity.type
_entity.pdbx_description
1 polymer ?
#
loop_
_entity_poly.entity_id
_entity_poly.type
_entity_poly.pdbx_seq_one_letter_code
_entity_poly.pdbx_strand_id
1 'polypeptide(L)'
;VILPTTGLEHKIFMKPFMSYFPNAKAYVAPGQWSWPIDLPLGFKVEGVLQDMDPNVPWSKEIEQKVVYAEVGIGKTSEVAFFHKKSSTLFVTDAVIFIPPEAPEVLKAYREEENKWKKSALMSCFLGPPYVPSFDVIAGKLFVSPVVRTFIYERTPDETRDWIQRICQWRFRKIIPAHLDAPVAAGPADLKEAFKFLDVPTSNPLPDGDMGPLNAISKLLTLSRLVPARAADLL
;
A
#
# COMPACT_ATOMS: atom_id res chain seq x y z
N VAL A 1 3.99 -17.29 8.00
CA VAL A 1 4.08 -15.82 8.13
C VAL A 1 4.39 -15.28 6.76
N ILE A 2 3.70 -14.21 6.34
CA ILE A 2 3.85 -13.62 5.02
C ILE A 2 4.34 -12.19 5.21
N LEU A 3 5.41 -11.82 4.50
CA LEU A 3 5.83 -10.43 4.29
C LEU A 3 5.42 -10.05 2.87
N PRO A 4 4.28 -9.36 2.67
CA PRO A 4 3.65 -9.20 1.36
C PRO A 4 4.20 -8.03 0.55
N THR A 5 5.13 -7.24 1.10
CA THR A 5 5.65 -6.02 0.46
C THR A 5 7.13 -5.82 0.75
N THR A 6 7.80 -4.96 -0.04
CA THR A 6 9.13 -4.44 0.26
C THR A 6 9.13 -3.31 1.29
N GLY A 7 7.98 -2.74 1.63
CA GLY A 7 7.79 -1.65 2.60
C GLY A 7 8.45 -1.93 3.95
N LEU A 8 9.14 -0.93 4.50
CA LEU A 8 9.98 -1.09 5.69
C LEU A 8 9.11 -1.32 6.94
N GLU A 9 8.06 -0.53 7.09
CA GLU A 9 7.08 -0.57 8.18
C GLU A 9 6.43 -1.94 8.36
N HIS A 10 6.25 -2.69 7.27
CA HIS A 10 5.72 -4.06 7.28
C HIS A 10 6.79 -5.13 7.55
N LYS A 11 8.06 -4.75 7.47
CA LYS A 11 9.23 -5.64 7.55
C LYS A 11 9.92 -5.63 8.90
N ILE A 12 9.96 -4.48 9.59
CA ILE A 12 10.76 -4.29 10.82
C ILE A 12 10.48 -5.33 11.92
N PHE A 13 9.26 -5.84 12.02
CA PHE A 13 8.87 -6.81 13.05
C PHE A 13 9.07 -8.27 12.64
N MET A 14 9.41 -8.56 11.38
CA MET A 14 9.56 -9.93 10.89
C MET A 14 10.68 -10.67 11.60
N LYS A 15 11.87 -10.07 11.75
CA LYS A 15 12.99 -10.74 12.42
C LYS A 15 12.66 -11.07 13.90
N PRO A 16 12.21 -10.13 14.74
CA PRO A 16 11.76 -10.45 16.10
C PRO A 16 10.69 -11.54 16.16
N PHE A 17 9.69 -11.48 15.27
CA PHE A 17 8.62 -12.48 15.20
C PHE A 17 9.18 -13.88 14.90
N MET A 18 10.05 -13.99 13.89
CA MET A 18 10.63 -15.26 13.48
C MET A 18 11.60 -15.83 14.53
N SER A 19 12.29 -14.97 15.30
CA SER A 19 13.10 -15.41 16.44
C SER A 19 12.24 -15.96 17.57
N TYR A 20 11.07 -15.36 17.82
CA TYR A 20 10.17 -15.81 18.88
C TYR A 20 9.40 -17.09 18.49
N PHE A 21 9.08 -17.26 17.20
CA PHE A 21 8.40 -18.45 16.67
C PHE A 21 9.31 -19.24 15.71
N PRO A 22 10.31 -19.99 16.22
CA PRO A 22 11.35 -20.60 15.38
C PRO A 22 10.84 -21.66 14.38
N ASN A 23 9.65 -22.24 14.63
CA ASN A 23 9.02 -23.20 13.72
C ASN A 23 8.16 -22.54 12.63
N ALA A 24 7.95 -21.22 12.70
CA ALA A 24 7.20 -20.50 11.69
C ALA A 24 7.96 -20.51 10.36
N LYS A 25 7.24 -20.64 9.25
CA LYS A 25 7.78 -20.51 7.90
C LYS A 25 7.48 -19.12 7.36
N ALA A 26 8.51 -18.40 6.92
CA ALA A 26 8.37 -17.07 6.34
C ALA A 26 8.32 -17.13 4.81
N TYR A 27 7.30 -16.54 4.21
CA TYR A 27 7.21 -16.32 2.78
C TYR A 27 7.26 -14.82 2.51
N VAL A 28 8.01 -14.38 1.51
CA VAL A 28 8.27 -12.96 1.27
C VAL A 28 7.93 -12.56 -0.16
N ALA A 29 7.46 -11.33 -0.35
CA ALA A 29 7.32 -10.72 -1.65
C ALA A 29 8.69 -10.66 -2.37
N PRO A 30 8.74 -10.77 -3.71
CA PRO A 30 9.99 -10.74 -4.43
C PRO A 30 10.71 -9.40 -4.27
N GLY A 31 12.05 -9.42 -4.40
CA GLY A 31 12.83 -8.19 -4.39
C GLY A 31 12.99 -7.53 -3.03
N GLN A 32 12.91 -8.28 -1.93
CA GLN A 32 13.24 -7.76 -0.61
C GLN A 32 14.61 -7.10 -0.62
N TRP A 33 14.66 -5.87 -0.11
CA TRP A 33 15.86 -5.07 -0.01
C TRP A 33 15.75 -4.08 1.16
N SER A 34 16.84 -3.36 1.45
CA SER A 34 16.84 -2.29 2.45
C SER A 34 17.47 -1.01 1.89
N TRP A 35 16.93 0.14 2.25
CA TRP A 35 17.51 1.45 1.94
C TRP A 35 18.34 1.96 3.14
N PRO A 36 19.51 2.60 2.93
CA PRO A 36 20.19 2.83 1.66
C PRO A 36 21.12 1.69 1.22
N ILE A 37 21.23 0.63 2.03
CA ILE A 37 22.12 -0.51 1.80
C ILE A 37 21.30 -1.78 1.88
N ASP A 38 21.48 -2.66 0.89
CA ASP A 38 20.75 -3.92 0.81
C ASP A 38 21.23 -4.91 1.90
N LEU A 39 20.60 -4.84 3.06
CA LEU A 39 20.88 -5.69 4.21
C LEU A 39 20.08 -6.99 4.15
N PRO A 40 20.67 -8.12 4.61
CA PRO A 40 19.94 -9.37 4.70
C PRO A 40 18.78 -9.27 5.71
N LEU A 41 17.68 -9.96 5.42
CA LEU A 41 16.47 -9.97 6.25
C LEU A 41 16.69 -10.46 7.69
N GLY A 42 17.74 -11.25 7.94
CA GLY A 42 18.09 -11.72 9.28
C GLY A 42 17.16 -12.80 9.84
N PHE A 43 16.35 -13.45 8.99
CA PHE A 43 15.55 -14.63 9.31
C PHE A 43 15.52 -15.59 8.11
N LYS A 44 15.22 -16.88 8.34
CA LYS A 44 15.09 -17.88 7.29
C LYS A 44 13.84 -17.61 6.44
N VAL A 45 14.03 -17.47 5.13
CA VAL A 45 12.95 -17.40 4.14
C VAL A 45 12.69 -18.81 3.62
N GLU A 46 11.44 -19.26 3.74
CA GLU A 46 10.97 -20.55 3.20
C GLU A 46 10.66 -20.46 1.70
N GLY A 47 10.14 -19.31 1.24
CA GLY A 47 9.81 -19.12 -0.16
C GLY A 47 9.62 -17.66 -0.54
N VAL A 48 9.88 -17.37 -1.82
CA VAL A 48 9.54 -16.10 -2.45
C VAL A 48 8.19 -16.27 -3.16
N LEU A 49 7.26 -15.37 -2.90
CA LEU A 49 5.91 -15.41 -3.44
C LEU A 49 5.91 -15.18 -4.95
N GLN A 50 5.14 -15.99 -5.67
CA GLN A 50 4.94 -15.89 -7.12
C GLN A 50 3.46 -15.77 -7.46
N ASP A 51 3.15 -15.22 -8.63
CA ASP A 51 1.78 -15.10 -9.12
C ASP A 51 1.09 -16.48 -9.18
N MET A 52 -0.07 -16.59 -8.53
CA MET A 52 -0.94 -17.77 -8.58
C MET A 52 -0.23 -19.10 -8.26
N ASP A 53 0.80 -19.08 -7.42
CA ASP A 53 1.61 -20.26 -7.10
C ASP A 53 0.75 -21.41 -6.51
N PRO A 54 0.66 -22.57 -7.17
CA PRO A 54 -0.12 -23.70 -6.66
C PRO A 54 0.56 -24.43 -5.50
N ASN A 55 1.86 -24.20 -5.28
CA ASN A 55 2.68 -24.96 -4.32
C ASN A 55 2.72 -24.33 -2.92
N VAL A 56 2.22 -23.09 -2.75
CA VAL A 56 2.11 -22.49 -1.42
C VAL A 56 1.10 -23.28 -0.56
N PRO A 57 1.33 -23.39 0.76
CA PRO A 57 0.47 -24.20 1.64
C PRO A 57 -1.02 -23.82 1.65
N TRP A 58 -1.34 -22.58 1.27
CA TRP A 58 -2.70 -22.02 1.28
C TRP A 58 -3.38 -21.99 -0.10
N SER A 59 -2.76 -22.49 -1.17
CA SER A 59 -3.21 -22.31 -2.57
C SER A 59 -4.64 -22.79 -2.84
N LYS A 60 -5.14 -23.75 -2.05
CA LYS A 60 -6.53 -24.24 -2.13
C LYS A 60 -7.54 -23.17 -1.72
N GLU A 61 -7.22 -22.34 -0.74
CA GLU A 61 -8.15 -21.40 -0.09
C GLU A 61 -7.88 -19.94 -0.46
N ILE A 62 -6.62 -19.60 -0.71
CA ILE A 62 -6.13 -18.25 -0.95
C ILE A 62 -5.33 -18.24 -2.25
N GLU A 63 -5.72 -17.37 -3.17
CA GLU A 63 -4.95 -17.05 -4.38
C GLU A 63 -4.12 -15.79 -4.13
N GLN A 64 -3.05 -15.60 -4.89
CA GLN A 64 -2.15 -14.46 -4.73
C GLN A 64 -1.74 -13.88 -6.08
N LYS A 65 -1.63 -12.54 -6.15
CA LYS A 65 -1.20 -11.79 -7.33
C LYS A 65 -0.12 -10.80 -6.96
N VAL A 66 0.99 -10.84 -7.67
CA VAL A 66 2.21 -10.09 -7.38
C VAL A 66 2.32 -8.91 -8.35
N VAL A 67 2.71 -7.76 -7.82
CA VAL A 67 3.34 -6.69 -8.58
C VAL A 67 4.80 -6.59 -8.15
N TYR A 68 5.69 -6.44 -9.12
CA TYR A 68 7.09 -6.12 -8.90
C TYR A 68 7.46 -5.03 -9.91
N ALA A 69 8.13 -4.00 -9.44
CA ALA A 69 8.69 -2.95 -10.29
C ALA A 69 9.96 -2.38 -9.66
N GLU A 70 10.70 -1.60 -10.44
CA GLU A 70 11.87 -0.87 -9.98
C GLU A 70 11.65 0.63 -10.17
N VAL A 71 11.77 1.39 -9.09
CA VAL A 71 11.62 2.85 -9.10
C VAL A 71 12.99 3.46 -8.83
N GLY A 72 13.81 3.52 -9.87
CA GLY A 72 15.15 4.12 -9.84
C GLY A 72 16.04 3.55 -8.73
N ILE A 73 16.07 4.22 -7.57
CA ILE A 73 16.85 3.84 -6.38
C ILE A 73 16.44 2.55 -5.67
N GLY A 74 15.27 1.96 -5.99
CA GLY A 74 14.74 0.86 -5.19
C GLY A 74 13.79 -0.07 -5.93
N LYS A 75 13.63 -1.26 -5.35
CA LYS A 75 12.65 -2.25 -5.79
C LYS A 75 11.35 -2.04 -5.03
N THR A 76 10.23 -2.25 -5.69
CA THR A 76 8.92 -2.20 -5.07
C THR A 76 8.15 -3.44 -5.44
N SER A 77 7.59 -4.14 -4.45
CA SER A 77 6.67 -5.22 -4.70
C SER A 77 5.56 -5.24 -3.67
N GLU A 78 4.40 -5.72 -4.12
CA GLU A 78 3.27 -6.00 -3.25
C GLU A 78 2.58 -7.29 -3.74
N VAL A 79 2.08 -8.08 -2.80
CA VAL A 79 1.30 -9.29 -3.08
C VAL A 79 -0.11 -9.11 -2.53
N ALA A 80 -1.09 -9.06 -3.43
CA ALA A 80 -2.50 -9.10 -3.09
C ALA A 80 -2.95 -10.55 -2.89
N PHE A 81 -3.76 -10.81 -1.88
CA PHE A 81 -4.31 -12.14 -1.59
C PHE A 81 -5.83 -12.14 -1.69
N PHE A 82 -6.40 -13.17 -2.28
CA PHE A 82 -7.84 -13.36 -2.35
C PHE A 82 -8.26 -14.63 -1.63
N HIS A 83 -8.98 -14.47 -0.52
CA HIS A 83 -9.58 -15.59 0.19
C HIS A 83 -10.95 -15.92 -0.39
N LYS A 84 -11.05 -17.09 -1.03
CA LYS A 84 -12.19 -17.50 -1.86
C LYS A 84 -13.50 -17.54 -1.07
N LYS A 85 -13.47 -18.19 0.11
CA LYS A 85 -14.67 -18.47 0.92
C LYS A 85 -15.34 -17.21 1.45
N SER A 86 -14.56 -16.23 1.89
CA SER A 86 -15.12 -14.97 2.43
C SER A 86 -15.27 -13.87 1.38
N SER A 87 -14.82 -14.12 0.15
CA SER A 87 -14.74 -13.10 -0.92
C SER A 87 -13.99 -11.85 -0.44
N THR A 88 -12.86 -12.04 0.23
CA THR A 88 -12.05 -10.94 0.80
C THR A 88 -10.76 -10.79 0.03
N LEU A 89 -10.48 -9.55 -0.39
CA LEU A 89 -9.18 -9.13 -0.88
C LEU A 89 -8.35 -8.60 0.30
N PHE A 90 -7.12 -9.06 0.42
CA PHE A 90 -6.11 -8.50 1.31
C PHE A 90 -5.07 -7.79 0.46
N VAL A 91 -4.78 -6.56 0.84
CA VAL A 91 -3.73 -5.72 0.24
C VAL A 91 -2.96 -5.06 1.38
N THR A 92 -1.78 -4.57 1.06
CA THR A 92 -0.93 -3.89 2.03
C THR A 92 -1.15 -2.39 1.89
N ASP A 93 -0.48 -1.75 0.92
CA ASP A 93 -0.46 -0.30 0.76
C ASP A 93 -1.27 0.17 -0.45
N ALA A 94 -1.71 -0.75 -1.32
CA ALA A 94 -2.42 -0.46 -2.56
C ALA A 94 -3.60 0.49 -2.39
N VAL A 95 -4.38 0.32 -1.32
CA VAL A 95 -5.47 1.23 -0.95
C VAL A 95 -5.55 1.38 0.56
N ILE A 96 -6.11 2.49 0.99
CA ILE A 96 -6.42 2.80 2.39
C ILE A 96 -7.85 3.30 2.51
N PHE A 97 -8.39 3.25 3.72
CA PHE A 97 -9.68 3.83 4.05
C PHE A 97 -9.58 4.54 5.40
N ILE A 98 -9.89 5.84 5.39
CA ILE A 98 -9.90 6.67 6.60
C ILE A 98 -11.34 6.78 7.08
N PRO A 99 -11.69 6.26 8.27
CA PRO A 99 -13.04 6.41 8.79
C PRO A 99 -13.30 7.90 9.11
N PRO A 100 -14.50 8.43 8.79
CA PRO A 100 -14.86 9.81 9.11
C PRO A 100 -14.74 10.14 10.59
N GLU A 101 -15.06 9.15 11.43
CA GLU A 101 -15.00 9.25 12.88
C GLU A 101 -13.73 8.59 13.43
N ALA A 102 -13.27 9.06 14.59
CA ALA A 102 -12.11 8.47 15.25
C ALA A 102 -12.41 7.02 15.66
N PRO A 103 -11.50 6.06 15.39
CA PRO A 103 -11.70 4.68 15.77
C PRO A 103 -11.69 4.53 17.30
N GLU A 104 -12.41 3.52 17.78
CA GLU A 104 -12.63 3.30 19.22
C GLU A 104 -11.33 3.15 20.03
N VAL A 105 -10.30 2.56 19.45
CA VAL A 105 -8.98 2.40 20.09
C VAL A 105 -8.37 3.74 20.51
N LEU A 106 -8.76 4.84 19.87
CA LEU A 106 -8.28 6.19 20.21
C LEU A 106 -9.05 6.83 21.37
N LYS A 107 -10.22 6.30 21.77
CA LYS A 107 -10.99 6.82 22.92
C LYS A 107 -10.20 6.74 24.24
N ALA A 108 -9.23 5.82 24.32
CA ALA A 108 -8.37 5.68 25.50
C ALA A 108 -7.32 6.80 25.63
N TYR A 109 -7.13 7.62 24.60
CA TYR A 109 -6.20 8.74 24.59
C TYR A 109 -6.92 10.04 24.84
N ARG A 110 -6.21 11.04 25.38
CA ARG A 110 -6.77 12.39 25.58
C ARG A 110 -7.33 12.94 24.27
N GLU A 111 -8.62 13.25 24.28
CA GLU A 111 -9.30 13.95 23.21
C GLU A 111 -8.74 15.36 23.07
N GLU A 112 -8.31 15.68 21.86
CA GLU A 112 -7.91 17.02 21.45
C GLU A 112 -8.57 17.29 20.10
N GLU A 113 -8.95 18.55 19.88
CA GLU A 113 -9.67 18.94 18.68
C GLU A 113 -8.88 18.57 17.41
N ASN A 114 -9.55 17.86 16.50
CA ASN A 114 -9.00 17.40 15.23
C ASN A 114 -7.77 16.48 15.34
N LYS A 115 -7.42 15.95 16.52
CA LYS A 115 -6.22 15.11 16.68
C LYS A 115 -6.24 13.89 15.77
N TRP A 116 -7.36 13.18 15.70
CA TRP A 116 -7.54 12.05 14.78
C TRP A 116 -7.31 12.47 13.32
N LYS A 117 -8.00 13.52 12.88
CA LYS A 117 -7.91 14.03 11.51
C LYS A 117 -6.46 14.40 11.15
N LYS A 118 -5.79 15.12 12.06
CA LYS A 118 -4.39 15.53 11.92
C LYS A 118 -3.44 14.34 11.85
N SER A 119 -3.61 13.34 12.71
CA SER A 119 -2.78 12.13 12.70
C SER A 119 -2.97 11.30 11.44
N ALA A 120 -4.20 11.13 10.97
CA ALA A 120 -4.51 10.43 9.73
C ALA A 120 -3.87 11.13 8.51
N LEU A 121 -4.01 12.46 8.42
CA LEU A 121 -3.38 13.27 7.37
C LEU A 121 -1.85 13.20 7.43
N MET A 122 -1.26 13.36 8.61
CA MET A 122 0.19 13.29 8.78
C MET A 122 0.76 11.94 8.33
N SER A 123 0.06 10.84 8.63
CA SER A 123 0.44 9.50 8.16
C SER A 123 0.36 9.35 6.64
N CYS A 124 -0.53 10.08 5.98
CA CYS A 124 -0.74 9.98 4.53
C CYS A 124 0.15 10.93 3.72
N PHE A 125 0.54 12.08 4.27
CA PHE A 125 1.19 13.18 3.52
C PHE A 125 2.57 13.59 4.02
N LEU A 126 3.05 13.04 5.14
CA LEU A 126 4.39 13.24 5.68
C LEU A 126 4.75 14.72 5.99
N GLY A 127 3.76 15.52 6.39
CA GLY A 127 3.98 16.91 6.80
C GLY A 127 2.90 17.47 7.71
N PRO A 128 2.98 18.79 8.02
CA PRO A 128 2.02 19.46 8.87
C PRO A 128 0.60 19.38 8.27
N PRO A 129 -0.38 18.82 8.98
CA PRO A 129 -1.68 18.50 8.40
C PRO A 129 -2.56 19.74 8.18
N TYR A 130 -3.18 19.85 7.01
CA TYR A 130 -4.23 20.82 6.70
C TYR A 130 -5.62 20.16 6.86
N VAL A 131 -6.25 20.38 8.02
CA VAL A 131 -7.49 19.67 8.42
C VAL A 131 -8.59 19.61 7.34
N PRO A 132 -8.87 20.66 6.53
CA PRO A 132 -9.87 20.58 5.47
C PRO A 132 -9.63 19.48 4.43
N SER A 133 -8.38 19.03 4.25
CA SER A 133 -8.05 17.88 3.39
C SER A 133 -8.66 16.57 3.88
N PHE A 134 -8.94 16.45 5.19
CA PHE A 134 -9.55 15.24 5.75
C PHE A 134 -10.92 14.99 5.12
N ASP A 135 -11.72 16.03 4.93
CA ASP A 135 -13.08 15.92 4.37
C ASP A 135 -13.05 15.54 2.87
N VAL A 136 -11.91 15.71 2.20
CA VAL A 136 -11.70 15.29 0.80
C VAL A 136 -11.52 13.78 0.69
N ILE A 137 -10.84 13.15 1.65
CA ILE A 137 -10.37 11.75 1.57
C ILE A 137 -11.07 10.78 2.53
N ALA A 138 -11.65 11.28 3.63
CA ALA A 138 -12.33 10.44 4.59
C ALA A 138 -13.58 9.77 3.99
N GLY A 139 -13.85 8.55 4.43
CA GLY A 139 -14.97 7.74 3.95
C GLY A 139 -14.83 7.22 2.52
N LYS A 140 -13.65 7.35 1.90
CA LYS A 140 -13.37 6.89 0.55
C LYS A 140 -12.28 5.82 0.56
N LEU A 141 -12.39 4.86 -0.36
CA LEU A 141 -11.30 3.96 -0.70
C LEU A 141 -10.41 4.66 -1.73
N PHE A 142 -9.14 4.85 -1.42
CA PHE A 142 -8.20 5.48 -2.34
C PHE A 142 -6.79 4.94 -2.15
N VAL A 143 -5.94 5.16 -3.15
CA VAL A 143 -4.53 4.80 -3.10
C VAL A 143 -3.78 5.76 -2.17
N SER A 144 -2.98 5.23 -1.24
CA SER A 144 -2.22 6.06 -0.31
C SER A 144 -1.37 7.11 -1.06
N PRO A 145 -1.34 8.39 -0.63
CA PRO A 145 -0.65 9.45 -1.37
C PRO A 145 0.85 9.19 -1.54
N VAL A 146 1.47 8.57 -0.54
CA VAL A 146 2.89 8.19 -0.56
C VAL A 146 3.16 7.19 -1.70
N VAL A 147 2.46 6.06 -1.73
CA VAL A 147 2.69 5.02 -2.74
C VAL A 147 2.18 5.43 -4.13
N ARG A 148 1.11 6.23 -4.21
CA ARG A 148 0.69 6.84 -5.48
C ARG A 148 1.82 7.70 -6.07
N THR A 149 2.35 8.63 -5.28
CA THR A 149 3.35 9.62 -5.73
C THR A 149 4.72 8.99 -6.02
N PHE A 150 5.16 8.07 -5.17
CA PHE A 150 6.52 7.54 -5.25
C PHE A 150 6.63 6.20 -5.96
N ILE A 151 5.52 5.47 -6.17
CA ILE A 151 5.54 4.14 -6.79
C ILE A 151 4.63 4.10 -8.00
N TYR A 152 3.31 4.13 -7.81
CA TYR A 152 2.37 3.75 -8.86
C TYR A 152 2.30 4.75 -10.02
N GLU A 153 2.46 6.05 -9.76
CA GLU A 153 2.58 7.04 -10.83
C GLU A 153 3.91 6.93 -11.59
N ARG A 154 4.90 6.19 -11.07
CA ARG A 154 6.22 5.99 -11.69
C ARG A 154 6.36 4.64 -12.38
N THR A 155 5.47 3.70 -12.08
CA THR A 155 5.39 2.35 -12.68
C THR A 155 3.96 2.07 -13.16
N PRO A 156 3.38 2.92 -14.02
CA PRO A 156 1.96 2.87 -14.34
C PRO A 156 1.55 1.60 -15.08
N ASP A 157 2.42 1.02 -15.90
CA ASP A 157 2.12 -0.16 -16.70
C ASP A 157 2.05 -1.42 -15.82
N GLU A 158 3.05 -1.63 -14.96
CA GLU A 158 3.07 -2.74 -13.99
C GLU A 158 1.90 -2.64 -13.02
N THR A 159 1.59 -1.43 -12.56
CA THR A 159 0.47 -1.20 -11.65
C THR A 159 -0.86 -1.48 -12.34
N ARG A 160 -1.05 -0.98 -13.56
CA ARG A 160 -2.29 -1.18 -14.32
C ARG A 160 -2.55 -2.66 -14.58
N ASP A 161 -1.54 -3.39 -15.05
CA ASP A 161 -1.64 -4.84 -15.26
C ASP A 161 -2.04 -5.56 -13.96
N TRP A 162 -1.38 -5.25 -12.85
CA TRP A 162 -1.68 -5.88 -11.56
C TRP A 162 -3.11 -5.63 -11.09
N ILE A 163 -3.60 -4.39 -11.19
CA ILE A 163 -4.98 -4.05 -10.81
C ILE A 163 -5.98 -4.73 -11.73
N GLN A 164 -5.72 -4.79 -13.05
CA GLN A 164 -6.56 -5.53 -13.99
C GLN A 164 -6.65 -7.01 -13.62
N ARG A 165 -5.52 -7.63 -13.26
CA ARG A 165 -5.49 -9.02 -12.79
C ARG A 165 -6.26 -9.17 -11.48
N ILE A 166 -6.01 -8.36 -10.44
CA ILE A 166 -6.75 -8.44 -9.16
C ILE A 166 -8.26 -8.37 -9.39
N CYS A 167 -8.71 -7.49 -10.29
CA CYS A 167 -10.12 -7.28 -10.58
C CYS A 167 -10.81 -8.46 -11.30
N GLN A 168 -10.08 -9.51 -11.68
CA GLN A 168 -10.67 -10.77 -12.13
C GLN A 168 -11.28 -11.56 -10.96
N TRP A 169 -10.83 -11.32 -9.72
CA TRP A 169 -11.40 -11.92 -8.53
C TRP A 169 -12.72 -11.27 -8.13
N ARG A 170 -13.61 -12.06 -7.54
CA ARG A 170 -14.94 -11.61 -7.08
C ARG A 170 -14.93 -11.29 -5.59
N PHE A 171 -14.12 -10.34 -5.16
CA PHE A 171 -14.14 -9.86 -3.77
C PHE A 171 -15.29 -8.87 -3.53
N ARG A 172 -15.76 -8.81 -2.28
CA ARG A 172 -16.78 -7.86 -1.79
C ARG A 172 -16.34 -7.07 -0.57
N LYS A 173 -15.14 -7.38 -0.07
CA LYS A 173 -14.50 -6.73 1.06
C LYS A 173 -13.01 -6.60 0.79
N ILE A 174 -12.42 -5.50 1.21
CA ILE A 174 -10.98 -5.26 1.16
C ILE A 174 -10.46 -5.09 2.59
N ILE A 175 -9.34 -5.73 2.91
CA ILE A 175 -8.59 -5.53 4.16
C ILE A 175 -7.23 -4.96 3.76
N PRO A 176 -7.03 -3.63 3.88
CA PRO A 176 -5.72 -3.00 3.76
C PRO A 176 -4.89 -3.18 5.04
N ALA A 177 -3.58 -2.90 4.98
CA ALA A 177 -2.72 -2.89 6.17
C ALA A 177 -2.80 -1.57 6.96
N HIS A 178 -3.28 -0.50 6.35
CA HIS A 178 -3.34 0.82 6.96
C HIS A 178 -4.77 1.29 7.22
N LEU A 179 -4.97 1.82 8.44
CA LEU A 179 -6.18 2.45 8.94
C LEU A 179 -7.34 1.47 9.13
N ASP A 180 -8.54 1.76 8.62
CA ASP A 180 -9.74 0.99 8.98
C ASP A 180 -10.02 -0.16 7.99
N ALA A 181 -10.52 -1.26 8.55
CA ALA A 181 -10.77 -2.51 7.86
C ALA A 181 -11.76 -3.39 8.67
N PRO A 182 -12.58 -4.23 8.01
CA PRO A 182 -12.70 -4.42 6.56
C PRO A 182 -13.53 -3.32 5.89
N VAL A 183 -13.16 -2.97 4.66
CA VAL A 183 -13.90 -2.02 3.81
C VAL A 183 -14.86 -2.77 2.90
N ALA A 184 -16.13 -2.36 2.86
CA ALA A 184 -17.11 -2.91 1.91
C ALA A 184 -16.85 -2.34 0.50
N ALA A 185 -16.07 -3.06 -0.29
CA ALA A 185 -15.64 -2.65 -1.63
C ALA A 185 -15.37 -3.86 -2.52
N GLY A 186 -15.63 -3.71 -3.82
CA GLY A 186 -15.42 -4.72 -4.86
C GLY A 186 -14.46 -4.26 -5.98
N PRO A 187 -14.36 -5.04 -7.06
CA PRO A 187 -13.48 -4.71 -8.19
C PRO A 187 -13.74 -3.35 -8.83
N ALA A 188 -14.98 -2.88 -8.86
CA ALA A 188 -15.32 -1.57 -9.41
C ALA A 188 -14.74 -0.42 -8.56
N ASP A 189 -14.85 -0.53 -7.23
CA ASP A 189 -14.31 0.47 -6.31
C ASP A 189 -12.77 0.52 -6.37
N LEU A 190 -12.13 -0.66 -6.47
CA LEU A 190 -10.68 -0.73 -6.64
C LEU A 190 -10.24 -0.11 -7.97
N LYS A 191 -10.93 -0.40 -9.07
CA LYS A 191 -10.64 0.25 -10.37
C LYS A 191 -10.83 1.75 -10.30
N GLU A 192 -11.90 2.21 -9.66
CA GLU A 192 -12.14 3.66 -9.51
C GLU A 192 -10.98 4.28 -8.73
N ALA A 193 -10.54 3.71 -7.61
CA ALA A 193 -9.39 4.23 -6.83
C ALA A 193 -8.10 4.39 -7.66
N PHE A 194 -7.86 3.49 -8.62
CA PHE A 194 -6.68 3.49 -9.50
C PHE A 194 -6.87 4.22 -10.84
N LYS A 195 -8.03 4.84 -11.07
CA LYS A 195 -8.35 5.53 -12.34
C LYS A 195 -7.39 6.66 -12.71
N PHE A 196 -6.64 7.20 -11.74
CA PHE A 196 -5.58 8.17 -11.99
C PHE A 196 -4.49 7.65 -12.92
N LEU A 197 -4.34 6.32 -13.07
CA LEU A 197 -3.40 5.76 -14.02
C LEU A 197 -3.82 6.05 -15.48
N ASP A 198 -5.12 6.10 -15.78
CA ASP A 198 -5.64 6.40 -17.13
C ASP A 198 -5.99 7.88 -17.30
N VAL A 199 -6.55 8.49 -16.26
CA VAL A 199 -7.02 9.88 -16.26
C VAL A 199 -6.45 10.57 -15.02
N PRO A 200 -5.27 11.21 -15.09
CA PRO A 200 -4.55 11.68 -13.90
C PRO A 200 -5.27 12.70 -13.01
N THR A 201 -6.30 13.37 -13.53
CA THR A 201 -7.20 14.24 -12.76
C THR A 201 -8.25 13.48 -11.94
N SER A 202 -8.35 12.15 -12.09
CA SER A 202 -9.27 11.31 -11.32
C SER A 202 -8.77 11.09 -9.89
N ASN A 203 -9.71 11.01 -8.95
CA ASN A 203 -9.46 10.90 -7.50
C ASN A 203 -8.40 11.89 -7.03
N PRO A 204 -8.65 13.21 -7.16
CA PRO A 204 -7.67 14.20 -6.77
C PRO A 204 -7.29 14.03 -5.30
N LEU A 205 -5.99 14.07 -5.03
CA LEU A 205 -5.47 14.20 -3.68
C LEU A 205 -5.63 15.66 -3.24
N PRO A 206 -5.83 15.93 -1.94
CA PRO A 206 -6.05 17.29 -1.46
C PRO A 206 -4.79 18.14 -1.56
N ASP A 207 -4.86 19.22 -2.33
CA ASP A 207 -3.72 20.12 -2.58
C ASP A 207 -3.09 20.68 -1.29
N GLY A 208 -3.90 20.89 -0.25
CA GLY A 208 -3.47 21.46 1.02
C GLY A 208 -2.40 20.66 1.76
N ASP A 209 -2.31 19.35 1.52
CA ASP A 209 -1.32 18.47 2.15
C ASP A 209 -0.31 17.86 1.17
N MET A 210 -0.46 18.09 -0.14
CA MET A 210 0.46 17.51 -1.14
C MET A 210 1.84 18.18 -1.19
N GLY A 211 2.01 19.35 -0.55
CA GLY A 211 3.25 20.13 -0.57
C GLY A 211 4.53 19.33 -0.26
N PRO A 212 4.61 18.62 0.88
CA PRO A 212 5.78 17.81 1.25
C PRO A 212 6.08 16.70 0.22
N LEU A 213 5.06 15.93 -0.18
CA LEU A 213 5.22 14.85 -1.16
C LEU A 213 5.67 15.40 -2.52
N ASN A 214 5.09 16.50 -2.98
CA ASN A 214 5.49 17.17 -4.22
C ASN A 214 6.92 17.70 -4.16
N ALA A 215 7.35 18.27 -3.03
CA ALA A 215 8.71 18.76 -2.85
C ALA A 215 9.74 17.61 -2.91
N ILE A 216 9.48 16.51 -2.19
CA ILE A 216 10.31 15.30 -2.21
C ILE A 216 10.34 14.70 -3.62
N SER A 217 9.16 14.52 -4.24
CA SER A 217 9.00 13.98 -5.58
C SER A 217 9.80 14.77 -6.61
N LYS A 218 9.70 16.11 -6.56
CA LYS A 218 10.45 17.03 -7.42
C LYS A 218 11.96 16.90 -7.22
N LEU A 219 12.42 16.85 -5.96
CA LEU A 219 13.83 16.66 -5.66
C LEU A 219 14.37 15.34 -6.24
N LEU A 220 13.68 14.23 -5.98
CA LEU A 220 14.09 12.90 -6.45
C LEU A 220 14.14 12.83 -7.99
N THR A 221 13.16 13.43 -8.67
CA THR A 221 13.11 13.49 -10.14
C THR A 221 14.24 14.39 -10.70
N LEU A 222 14.44 15.59 -10.15
CA LEU A 222 15.52 16.51 -10.61
C LEU A 222 16.91 15.94 -10.36
N SER A 223 17.09 15.18 -9.28
CA SER A 223 18.33 14.45 -8.98
C SER A 223 18.49 13.15 -9.81
N ARG A 224 17.53 12.80 -10.67
CA ARG A 224 17.52 11.59 -11.51
C ARG A 224 17.63 10.29 -10.71
N LEU A 225 17.21 10.31 -9.44
CA LEU A 225 17.16 9.12 -8.59
C LEU A 225 15.96 8.22 -8.91
N VAL A 226 14.96 8.76 -9.59
CA VAL A 226 13.69 8.11 -9.93
C VAL A 226 13.18 8.63 -11.28
N PRO A 227 12.41 7.83 -12.05
CA PRO A 227 11.80 8.27 -13.31
C PRO A 227 10.68 9.28 -13.06
N ALA A 228 10.34 10.14 -14.03
CA ALA A 228 9.23 11.09 -13.88
C ALA A 228 7.89 10.40 -13.58
N ARG A 229 6.96 11.10 -12.92
CA ARG A 229 5.61 10.57 -12.68
C ARG A 229 4.78 10.71 -13.95
N ALA A 230 3.87 9.78 -14.20
CA ALA A 230 2.85 9.88 -15.24
C ALA A 230 2.02 11.17 -15.09
N ALA A 231 1.77 11.62 -13.86
CA ALA A 231 1.08 12.87 -13.57
C ALA A 231 1.87 14.14 -13.98
N ASP A 232 3.20 14.06 -14.15
CA ASP A 232 4.05 15.19 -14.55
C ASP A 232 4.21 15.29 -16.09
N LEU A 233 3.70 14.32 -16.86
CA LEU A 233 3.87 14.22 -18.31
C LEU A 233 2.65 14.74 -19.11
N LEU A 234 1.63 15.26 -18.41
CA LEU A 234 0.41 15.84 -18.98
C LEU A 234 0.38 17.35 -18.76
#